data_AF-A0AAV5UEG5-F1
#
_entry.id   AF-A0AAV5UEG5-F1
#
_cell.length_a   1.000
_cell.length_b   1.000
_cell.length_c   1.000
_cell.angle_alpha   90.00
_cell.angle_beta   90.00
_cell.angle_gamma   90.00
#
_symmetry.space_group_name_H-M   'P 1'
#
loop_
_entity.id
_entity.type
_entity.pdbx_description
1 polymer ?
#
loop_
_entity_poly.entity_id
_entity_poly.type
_entity_poly.pdbx_seq_one_letter_code
_entity_poly.pdbx_strand_id
1 'polypeptide(L)'
;PIPEMADAAAPTPAANLDTARTPARATDPVALGNQYKGEFTAFAEGLRLRSAQAQELLQQQLASGASQAESLKSTIQDVVQDKSDVQTPPSAVLPTFLWTTVLTLGASIGFFVGANVLGGLVHLFFGGFFISMAALVALPLYAYYTIKAKQAVAGSDVELRMFLLTYALGSGVLLGAGFNSTYFYSEPLAFLTPLTVSLVFAYGAPALGSARPSLLGASVGGALGLTLVVGLLTGALSTSYLFLSLLYAGIAALTLQSLFKFVKSDSESTHLYMLGYVVAYFYVKALTFFVMGSYVPYEAVEVPVESRK
;
A
#
# COMPACT_ATOMS: atom_id res chain seq x y z
N PRO A 1 16.31 29.37 36.96
CA PRO A 1 17.69 28.93 36.66
C PRO A 1 17.66 27.93 35.50
N ILE A 2 17.65 28.50 34.29
CA ILE A 2 17.67 27.81 33.00
C ILE A 2 19.12 27.90 32.52
N PRO A 3 19.79 26.79 32.20
CA PRO A 3 21.14 26.85 31.66
C PRO A 3 21.13 27.31 30.20
N GLU A 4 22.07 28.20 29.95
CA GLU A 4 22.37 29.00 28.77
C GLU A 4 22.67 28.13 27.53
N MET A 5 21.99 28.43 26.41
CA MET A 5 22.24 27.85 25.10
C MET A 5 23.49 28.49 24.50
N ALA A 6 24.54 27.71 24.28
CA ALA A 6 25.73 28.15 23.56
C ALA A 6 25.49 28.09 22.04
N ASP A 7 25.62 29.26 21.41
CA ASP A 7 25.69 29.47 19.97
C ASP A 7 26.82 28.65 19.33
N ALA A 8 26.48 27.71 18.45
CA ALA A 8 27.43 27.08 17.54
C ALA A 8 27.32 27.76 16.16
N ALA A 9 28.27 28.64 15.89
CA ALA A 9 28.39 29.42 14.67
C ALA A 9 28.50 28.55 13.40
N ALA A 10 27.80 28.98 12.35
CA ALA A 10 27.88 28.43 11.00
C ALA A 10 29.27 28.66 10.36
N PRO A 11 29.82 27.70 9.59
CA PRO A 11 31.07 27.91 8.87
C PRO A 11 30.83 28.85 7.68
N THR A 12 31.56 29.97 7.69
CA THR A 12 31.63 30.98 6.62
C THR A 12 32.38 30.42 5.40
N PRO A 13 32.01 30.78 4.16
CA PRO A 13 32.63 30.25 2.95
C PRO A 13 33.98 30.93 2.69
N ALA A 14 35.03 30.12 2.52
CA ALA A 14 36.35 30.60 2.15
C ALA A 14 36.34 31.10 0.70
N ALA A 15 36.23 32.43 0.54
CA ALA A 15 36.69 33.14 -0.62
C ALA A 15 38.23 33.25 -0.56
N ASN A 16 38.93 32.55 -1.45
CA ASN A 16 40.31 32.87 -1.82
C ASN A 16 40.35 32.98 -3.35
N LEU A 17 40.11 34.21 -3.81
CA LEU A 17 40.52 34.68 -5.13
C LEU A 17 42.01 35.01 -5.02
N ASP A 18 42.86 34.08 -5.45
CA ASP A 18 44.28 34.37 -5.67
C ASP A 18 44.53 34.44 -7.19
N THR A 19 44.34 35.63 -7.73
CA THR A 19 44.75 36.02 -9.08
C THR A 19 46.25 36.31 -9.09
N ALA A 20 47.08 35.34 -9.46
CA ALA A 20 48.27 35.52 -10.30
C ALA A 20 49.18 34.28 -10.30
N ARG A 21 49.04 33.46 -11.36
CA ARG A 21 50.14 32.91 -12.18
C ARG A 21 49.54 31.87 -13.11
N THR A 22 49.35 32.25 -14.37
CA THR A 22 49.14 31.33 -15.48
C THR A 22 50.43 30.50 -15.64
N PRO A 23 50.46 29.19 -15.36
CA PRO A 23 51.51 28.36 -15.91
C PRO A 23 51.13 28.01 -17.35
N ALA A 24 52.13 28.12 -18.22
CA ALA A 24 52.09 27.78 -19.62
C ALA A 24 51.12 26.62 -19.98
N ARG A 25 50.25 26.92 -20.94
CA ARG A 25 49.47 25.99 -21.76
C ARG A 25 50.31 24.74 -22.07
N ALA A 26 50.03 23.64 -21.36
CA ALA A 26 50.64 22.34 -21.62
C ALA A 26 50.31 21.94 -23.07
N THR A 27 51.28 22.07 -23.95
CA THR A 27 51.26 21.60 -25.34
C THR A 27 51.84 20.19 -25.44
N ASP A 28 51.81 19.43 -24.34
CA ASP A 28 52.27 18.05 -24.29
C ASP A 28 51.07 17.09 -24.21
N PRO A 29 50.74 16.39 -25.31
CA PRO A 29 49.66 15.40 -25.33
C PRO A 29 49.91 14.22 -24.38
N VAL A 30 51.15 13.96 -23.98
CA VAL A 30 51.50 12.91 -23.02
C VAL A 30 51.14 13.32 -21.59
N ALA A 31 51.35 14.59 -21.24
CA ALA A 31 50.95 15.14 -19.94
C ALA A 31 49.42 15.12 -19.74
N LEU A 32 48.67 15.52 -20.78
CA LEU A 32 47.21 15.38 -20.82
C LEU A 32 46.76 13.93 -20.72
N GLY A 33 47.42 13.00 -21.43
CA GLY A 33 47.12 11.57 -21.37
C GLY A 33 47.32 10.97 -19.98
N ASN A 34 48.38 11.36 -19.27
CA ASN A 34 48.65 10.91 -17.90
C ASN A 34 47.64 11.50 -16.89
N GLN A 35 47.22 12.75 -17.10
CA GLN A 35 46.16 13.36 -16.29
C GLN A 35 44.82 12.63 -16.44
N TYR A 36 44.38 12.36 -17.68
CA TYR A 36 43.15 11.61 -17.93
C TYR A 36 43.22 10.18 -17.40
N LYS A 37 44.37 9.51 -17.50
CA LYS A 37 44.56 8.18 -16.90
C LYS A 37 44.38 8.22 -15.38
N GLY A 38 44.95 9.22 -14.72
CA GLY A 38 44.81 9.44 -13.27
C GLY A 38 43.36 9.70 -12.84
N GLU A 39 42.67 10.58 -13.56
CA GLU A 39 41.24 10.89 -13.33
C GLU A 39 40.35 9.65 -13.54
N PHE A 40 40.65 8.82 -14.55
CA PHE A 40 39.91 7.60 -14.82
C PHE A 40 40.15 6.52 -13.76
N THR A 41 41.38 6.36 -13.28
CA THR A 41 41.69 5.44 -12.17
C THR A 41 41.04 5.88 -10.86
N ALA A 42 41.04 7.18 -10.56
CA ALA A 42 40.38 7.72 -9.37
C ALA A 42 38.85 7.56 -9.46
N PHE A 43 38.27 7.72 -10.64
CA PHE A 43 36.85 7.45 -10.89
C PHE A 43 36.53 5.96 -10.74
N ALA A 44 37.36 5.06 -11.28
CA ALA A 44 37.18 3.61 -11.18
C ALA A 44 37.30 3.10 -9.73
N GLU A 45 38.26 3.61 -8.96
CA GLU A 45 38.40 3.30 -7.53
C GLU A 45 37.21 3.86 -6.73
N GLY A 46 36.75 5.07 -7.06
CA GLY A 46 35.54 5.67 -6.48
C GLY A 46 34.28 4.85 -6.79
N LEU A 47 34.15 4.32 -8.00
CA LEU A 47 33.04 3.45 -8.41
C LEU A 47 33.10 2.09 -7.68
N ARG A 48 34.31 1.53 -7.53
CA ARG A 48 34.55 0.27 -6.80
C ARG A 48 34.18 0.39 -5.32
N LEU A 49 34.60 1.48 -4.66
CA LEU A 49 34.25 1.76 -3.26
C LEU A 49 32.75 1.96 -3.07
N ARG A 50 32.08 2.68 -3.97
CA ARG A 50 30.61 2.83 -3.95
C ARG A 50 29.89 1.51 -4.21
N SER A 51 30.42 0.65 -5.07
CA SER A 51 29.84 -0.68 -5.34
C SER A 51 29.99 -1.64 -4.14
N ALA A 52 31.11 -1.59 -3.43
CA ALA A 52 31.31 -2.37 -2.21
C ALA A 52 30.37 -1.89 -1.07
N GLN A 53 30.24 -0.58 -0.90
CA GLN A 53 29.28 -0.01 0.06
C GLN A 53 27.83 -0.33 -0.32
N ALA A 54 27.48 -0.27 -1.60
CA ALA A 54 26.14 -0.65 -2.07
C ALA A 54 25.85 -2.14 -1.83
N GLN A 55 26.84 -3.02 -1.99
CA GLN A 55 26.71 -4.46 -1.74
C GLN A 55 26.56 -4.79 -0.25
N GLU A 56 27.29 -4.09 0.62
CA GLU A 56 27.11 -4.19 2.09
C GLU A 56 25.73 -3.68 2.51
N LEU A 57 25.28 -2.54 1.98
CA LEU A 57 23.94 -2.00 2.22
C LEU A 57 22.86 -2.98 1.73
N LEU A 58 23.06 -3.63 0.59
CA LEU A 58 22.15 -4.64 0.05
C LEU A 58 22.09 -5.88 0.96
N GLN A 59 23.23 -6.37 1.45
CA GLN A 59 23.29 -7.50 2.38
C GLN A 59 22.66 -7.17 3.74
N GLN A 60 22.89 -5.96 4.25
CA GLN A 60 22.29 -5.50 5.50
C GLN A 60 20.77 -5.33 5.36
N GLN A 61 20.30 -4.82 4.21
CA GLN A 61 18.88 -4.75 3.89
C GLN A 61 18.25 -6.14 3.73
N LEU A 62 18.91 -7.09 3.07
CA LEU A 62 18.45 -8.48 2.95
C LEU A 62 18.35 -9.19 4.31
N ALA A 63 19.35 -9.03 5.17
CA ALA A 63 19.36 -9.58 6.53
C ALA A 63 18.28 -8.93 7.41
N SER A 64 18.10 -7.61 7.31
CA SER A 64 17.02 -6.91 8.00
C SER A 64 15.63 -7.32 7.49
N GLY A 65 15.49 -7.60 6.20
CA GLY A 65 14.26 -8.09 5.58
C GLY A 65 13.84 -9.47 6.11
N ALA A 66 14.79 -10.39 6.29
CA ALA A 66 14.52 -11.70 6.89
C ALA A 66 14.04 -11.57 8.35
N SER A 67 14.67 -10.71 9.14
CA SER A 67 14.24 -10.44 10.53
C SER A 67 12.86 -9.76 10.61
N GLN A 68 12.56 -8.85 9.67
CA GLN A 68 11.25 -8.23 9.56
C GLN A 68 10.17 -9.25 9.19
N ALA A 69 10.44 -10.17 8.26
CA ALA A 69 9.52 -11.23 7.90
C ALA A 69 9.17 -12.12 9.09
N GLU A 70 10.16 -12.50 9.91
CA GLU A 70 9.91 -13.33 11.09
C GLU A 70 9.13 -12.56 12.17
N SER A 71 9.40 -11.27 12.34
CA SER A 71 8.63 -10.40 13.24
C SER A 71 7.18 -10.18 12.79
N LEU A 72 6.95 -10.09 11.47
CA LEU A 72 5.61 -9.98 10.90
C LEU A 72 4.84 -11.28 11.11
N LYS A 73 5.48 -12.43 10.87
CA LYS A 73 4.90 -13.75 11.09
C LYS A 73 4.52 -13.94 12.56
N SER A 74 5.39 -13.60 13.51
CA SER A 74 5.07 -13.68 14.93
C SER A 74 3.93 -12.74 15.31
N THR A 75 3.92 -11.52 14.76
CA THR A 75 2.84 -10.55 15.00
C THR A 75 1.51 -11.05 14.46
N ILE A 76 1.46 -11.58 13.23
CA ILE A 76 0.24 -12.14 12.64
C ILE A 76 -0.24 -13.32 13.47
N GLN A 77 0.66 -14.23 13.87
CA GLN A 77 0.31 -15.37 14.70
C GLN A 77 -0.30 -14.92 16.03
N ASP A 78 0.35 -13.95 16.69
CA ASP A 78 -0.08 -13.41 17.96
C ASP A 78 -1.39 -12.61 17.85
N VAL A 79 -1.65 -11.94 16.73
CA VAL A 79 -2.92 -11.24 16.44
C VAL A 79 -4.06 -12.23 16.19
N VAL A 80 -3.80 -13.33 15.48
CA VAL A 80 -4.81 -14.34 15.13
C VAL A 80 -5.14 -15.26 16.31
N GLN A 81 -4.15 -15.60 17.14
CA GLN A 81 -4.33 -16.50 18.28
C GLN A 81 -4.89 -15.81 19.53
N ASP A 82 -4.88 -14.49 19.58
CA ASP A 82 -5.42 -13.72 20.68
C ASP A 82 -6.95 -13.90 20.78
N LYS A 83 -7.39 -14.46 21.92
CA LYS A 83 -8.79 -14.68 22.27
C LYS A 83 -9.24 -13.82 23.45
N SER A 84 -8.42 -12.87 23.89
CA SER A 84 -8.77 -11.97 24.99
C SER A 84 -10.01 -11.15 24.63
N ASP A 85 -10.72 -10.69 25.65
CA ASP A 85 -11.77 -9.71 25.50
C ASP A 85 -11.24 -8.44 24.79
N VAL A 86 -12.11 -7.85 23.98
CA VAL A 86 -11.83 -6.63 23.23
C VAL A 86 -11.98 -5.44 24.18
N GLN A 87 -10.88 -4.72 24.35
CA GLN A 87 -10.84 -3.45 25.10
C GLN A 87 -10.88 -2.23 24.18
N THR A 88 -10.76 -2.44 22.87
CA THR A 88 -10.74 -1.36 21.89
C THR A 88 -12.08 -0.63 21.85
N PRO A 89 -12.09 0.70 21.95
CA PRO A 89 -13.33 1.44 21.94
C PRO A 89 -14.00 1.35 20.56
N PRO A 90 -15.34 1.18 20.47
CA PRO A 90 -16.06 1.18 19.20
C PRO A 90 -15.84 2.45 18.38
N SER A 91 -15.60 3.59 19.04
CA SER A 91 -15.24 4.88 18.45
C SER A 91 -13.90 4.89 17.71
N ALA A 92 -13.02 3.90 17.92
CA ALA A 92 -11.84 3.70 17.07
C ALA A 92 -12.15 2.80 15.87
N VAL A 93 -12.90 1.70 16.08
CA VAL A 93 -13.17 0.69 15.03
C VAL A 93 -14.13 1.23 13.96
N LEU A 94 -15.24 1.82 14.38
CA LEU A 94 -16.30 2.32 13.49
C LEU A 94 -15.78 3.31 12.45
N PRO A 95 -15.14 4.45 12.82
CA PRO A 95 -14.64 5.39 11.82
C PRO A 95 -13.50 4.82 11.00
N THR A 96 -12.69 3.91 11.54
CA THR A 96 -11.63 3.24 10.77
C THR A 96 -12.20 2.44 9.60
N PHE A 97 -13.20 1.60 9.86
CA PHE A 97 -13.84 0.80 8.82
C PHE A 97 -14.77 1.62 7.91
N LEU A 98 -15.40 2.68 8.43
CA LEU A 98 -16.19 3.60 7.61
C LEU A 98 -15.31 4.35 6.60
N TRP A 99 -14.16 4.87 7.03
CA TRP A 99 -13.20 5.47 6.09
C TRP A 99 -12.62 4.44 5.15
N THR A 100 -12.26 3.25 5.63
CA THR A 100 -11.78 2.16 4.77
C THR A 100 -12.79 1.80 3.68
N THR A 101 -14.09 1.90 3.95
CA THR A 101 -15.16 1.75 2.94
C THR A 101 -15.02 2.81 1.84
N VAL A 102 -14.91 4.08 2.21
CA VAL A 102 -14.73 5.20 1.26
C VAL A 102 -13.44 5.03 0.45
N LEU A 103 -12.34 4.65 1.10
CA LEU A 103 -11.05 4.41 0.45
C LEU A 103 -11.14 3.26 -0.55
N THR A 104 -11.77 2.14 -0.19
CA THR A 104 -11.91 0.97 -1.06
C THR A 104 -12.83 1.26 -2.25
N LEU A 105 -13.90 2.05 -2.03
CA LEU A 105 -14.76 2.54 -3.11
C LEU A 105 -13.96 3.45 -4.06
N GLY A 106 -13.22 4.43 -3.52
CA GLY A 106 -12.36 5.32 -4.31
C GLY A 106 -11.30 4.55 -5.10
N ALA A 107 -10.67 3.54 -4.50
CA ALA A 107 -9.75 2.64 -5.17
C ALA A 107 -10.42 1.82 -6.29
N SER A 108 -11.65 1.37 -6.10
CA SER A 108 -12.42 0.64 -7.12
C SER A 108 -12.80 1.53 -8.31
N ILE A 109 -13.24 2.76 -8.04
CA ILE A 109 -13.50 3.77 -9.07
C ILE A 109 -12.21 4.09 -9.83
N GLY A 110 -11.12 4.34 -9.11
CA GLY A 110 -9.81 4.58 -9.70
C GLY A 110 -9.39 3.43 -10.60
N PHE A 111 -9.50 2.19 -10.12
CA PHE A 111 -9.20 0.98 -10.91
C PHE A 111 -10.01 0.91 -12.20
N PHE A 112 -11.32 1.14 -12.13
CA PHE A 112 -12.18 1.15 -13.30
C PHE A 112 -11.74 2.20 -14.33
N VAL A 113 -11.47 3.43 -13.88
CA VAL A 113 -10.98 4.53 -14.74
C VAL A 113 -9.61 4.18 -15.33
N GLY A 114 -8.71 3.64 -14.51
CA GLY A 114 -7.38 3.18 -14.93
C GLY A 114 -7.44 2.14 -16.04
N ALA A 115 -8.22 1.09 -15.84
CA ALA A 115 -8.32 -0.03 -16.77
C ALA A 115 -8.97 0.36 -18.11
N ASN A 116 -10.02 1.21 -18.07
CA ASN A 116 -10.84 1.47 -19.26
C ASN A 116 -10.51 2.77 -19.99
N VAL A 117 -10.03 3.80 -19.29
CA VAL A 117 -9.82 5.14 -19.87
C VAL A 117 -8.33 5.43 -20.06
N LEU A 118 -7.53 5.17 -19.03
CA LEU A 118 -6.14 5.61 -18.99
C LEU A 118 -5.14 4.53 -19.40
N GLY A 119 -5.53 3.24 -19.38
CA GLY A 119 -4.62 2.13 -19.66
C GLY A 119 -3.89 2.26 -21.00
N GLY A 120 -4.61 2.62 -22.07
CA GLY A 120 -4.01 2.84 -23.38
C GLY A 120 -3.02 4.02 -23.41
N LEU A 121 -3.28 5.09 -22.66
CA LEU A 121 -2.42 6.27 -22.61
C LEU A 121 -1.18 6.06 -21.75
N VAL A 122 -1.31 5.42 -20.59
CA VAL A 122 -0.19 5.19 -19.67
C VAL A 122 0.77 4.15 -20.26
N HIS A 123 0.26 3.15 -20.98
CA HIS A 123 1.08 2.15 -21.67
C HIS A 123 1.99 2.73 -22.78
N LEU A 124 1.71 3.93 -23.30
CA LEU A 124 2.59 4.60 -24.26
C LEU A 124 3.91 5.06 -23.66
N PHE A 125 3.94 5.32 -22.34
CA PHE A 125 5.10 5.86 -21.64
C PHE A 125 5.77 4.83 -20.74
N PHE A 126 4.99 3.91 -20.15
CA PHE A 126 5.47 2.92 -19.19
C PHE A 126 4.81 1.56 -19.45
N GLY A 127 5.56 0.47 -19.34
CA GLY A 127 4.97 -0.87 -19.42
C GLY A 127 4.07 -1.17 -18.22
N GLY A 128 3.00 -1.96 -18.42
CA GLY A 128 2.05 -2.35 -17.37
C GLY A 128 2.71 -2.92 -16.10
N PHE A 129 3.79 -3.69 -16.27
CA PHE A 129 4.58 -4.21 -15.16
C PHE A 129 5.15 -3.10 -14.24
N PHE A 130 5.75 -2.05 -14.82
CA PHE A 130 6.35 -0.96 -14.03
C PHE A 130 5.29 -0.12 -13.32
N ILE A 131 4.14 0.08 -13.97
CA ILE A 131 3.00 0.81 -13.40
C ILE A 131 2.45 0.02 -12.20
N SER A 132 2.25 -1.29 -12.34
CA SER A 132 1.80 -2.16 -11.26
C SER A 132 2.81 -2.22 -10.11
N MET A 133 4.12 -2.24 -10.38
CA MET A 133 5.15 -2.15 -9.35
C MET A 133 5.15 -0.83 -8.61
N ALA A 134 4.93 0.29 -9.31
CA ALA A 134 4.78 1.59 -8.67
C ALA A 134 3.56 1.60 -7.72
N ALA A 135 2.43 1.04 -8.16
CA ALA A 135 1.20 0.97 -7.36
C ALA A 135 1.31 0.01 -6.16
N LEU A 136 1.99 -1.12 -6.29
CA LEU A 136 2.06 -2.15 -5.25
C LEU A 136 3.23 -2.00 -4.28
N VAL A 137 4.29 -1.28 -4.66
CA VAL A 137 5.51 -1.17 -3.83
C VAL A 137 5.84 0.29 -3.52
N ALA A 138 6.07 1.11 -4.55
CA ALA A 138 6.56 2.47 -4.34
C ALA A 138 5.55 3.36 -3.59
N LEU A 139 4.29 3.35 -4.03
CA LEU A 139 3.24 4.17 -3.42
C LEU A 139 2.89 3.75 -1.98
N PRO A 140 2.74 2.46 -1.64
CA PRO A 140 2.53 2.03 -0.26
C PRO A 140 3.66 2.48 0.67
N LEU A 141 4.91 2.37 0.24
CA LEU A 141 6.07 2.83 1.03
C LEU A 141 6.04 4.34 1.23
N TYR A 142 5.80 5.09 0.14
CA TYR A 142 5.66 6.55 0.21
C TYR A 142 4.54 6.97 1.16
N ALA A 143 3.37 6.32 1.07
CA ALA A 143 2.24 6.59 1.94
C ALA A 143 2.55 6.28 3.41
N TYR A 144 3.21 5.15 3.68
CA TYR A 144 3.62 4.75 5.02
C TYR A 144 4.51 5.80 5.69
N TYR A 145 5.57 6.24 5.00
CA TYR A 145 6.49 7.23 5.54
C TYR A 145 5.83 8.60 5.69
N THR A 146 4.96 8.99 4.75
CA THR A 146 4.21 10.25 4.81
C THR A 146 3.26 10.29 6.02
N ILE A 147 2.53 9.21 6.27
CA ILE A 147 1.62 9.11 7.41
C ILE A 147 2.40 9.17 8.73
N LYS A 148 3.51 8.42 8.85
CA LYS A 148 4.36 8.47 10.05
C LYS A 148 4.93 9.85 10.29
N ALA A 149 5.43 10.52 9.26
CA ALA A 149 5.97 11.87 9.36
C ALA A 149 4.90 12.87 9.84
N LYS A 150 3.68 12.80 9.29
CA LYS A 150 2.56 13.66 9.69
C LYS A 150 2.06 13.35 11.11
N GLN A 151 2.00 12.09 11.51
CA GLN A 151 1.63 11.70 12.88
C GLN A 151 2.64 12.21 13.91
N ALA A 152 3.94 12.21 13.58
CA ALA A 152 5.00 12.69 14.48
C ALA A 152 4.88 14.19 14.83
N VAL A 153 4.27 14.99 13.94
CA VAL A 153 4.05 16.44 14.15
C VAL A 153 2.59 16.77 14.48
N ALA A 154 1.80 15.79 14.93
CA ALA A 154 0.37 15.94 15.22
C ALA A 154 -0.43 16.55 14.03
N GLY A 155 -0.16 16.07 12.82
CA GLY A 155 -0.85 16.48 11.60
C GLY A 155 -2.36 16.26 11.68
N SER A 156 -3.10 17.04 10.89
CA SER A 156 -4.56 17.03 10.90
C SER A 156 -5.13 15.67 10.47
N ASP A 157 -6.07 15.12 11.24
CA ASP A 157 -6.79 13.88 10.92
C ASP A 157 -7.54 13.98 9.58
N VAL A 158 -8.14 15.13 9.28
CA VAL A 158 -8.81 15.37 7.98
C VAL A 158 -7.79 15.32 6.84
N GLU A 159 -6.62 15.93 7.02
CA GLU A 159 -5.57 15.94 6.00
C GLU A 159 -5.06 14.52 5.72
N LEU A 160 -4.85 13.71 6.75
CA LEU A 160 -4.44 12.31 6.60
C LEU A 160 -5.49 11.45 5.89
N ARG A 161 -6.79 11.64 6.18
CA ARG A 161 -7.88 10.93 5.51
C ARG A 161 -8.00 11.31 4.04
N MET A 162 -7.86 12.60 3.71
CA MET A 162 -7.88 13.06 2.32
C MET A 162 -6.64 12.59 1.56
N PHE A 163 -5.47 12.60 2.19
CA PHE A 163 -4.26 12.00 1.63
C PHE A 163 -4.46 10.52 1.32
N LEU A 164 -5.00 9.74 2.25
CA LEU A 164 -5.32 8.33 2.04
C LEU A 164 -6.32 8.12 0.89
N LEU A 165 -7.32 9.00 0.75
CA LEU A 165 -8.28 8.94 -0.34
C LEU A 165 -7.61 9.21 -1.69
N THR A 166 -6.75 10.22 -1.79
CA THR A 166 -5.95 10.49 -2.98
C THR A 166 -5.03 9.31 -3.31
N TYR A 167 -4.37 8.75 -2.30
CA TYR A 167 -3.56 7.54 -2.46
C TYR A 167 -4.38 6.37 -2.99
N ALA A 168 -5.55 6.09 -2.41
CA ALA A 168 -6.40 4.97 -2.79
C ALA A 168 -6.91 5.14 -4.24
N LEU A 169 -7.41 6.33 -4.59
CA LEU A 169 -7.86 6.63 -5.95
C LEU A 169 -6.72 6.53 -6.96
N GLY A 170 -5.58 7.19 -6.70
CA GLY A 170 -4.43 7.21 -7.60
C GLY A 170 -3.79 5.84 -7.78
N SER A 171 -3.63 5.07 -6.70
CA SER A 171 -3.13 3.70 -6.77
C SER A 171 -4.11 2.79 -7.51
N GLY A 172 -5.41 3.00 -7.33
CA GLY A 172 -6.45 2.35 -8.12
C GLY A 172 -6.26 2.61 -9.61
N VAL A 173 -6.15 3.88 -10.01
CA VAL A 173 -5.91 4.27 -11.41
C VAL A 173 -4.68 3.59 -11.99
N LEU A 174 -3.55 3.63 -11.28
CA LEU A 174 -2.32 3.01 -11.76
C LEU A 174 -2.45 1.49 -11.88
N LEU A 175 -2.98 0.84 -10.85
CA LEU A 175 -3.16 -0.61 -10.87
C LEU A 175 -4.12 -1.05 -11.98
N GLY A 176 -5.23 -0.32 -12.17
CA GLY A 176 -6.17 -0.54 -13.26
C GLY A 176 -5.50 -0.38 -14.63
N ALA A 177 -4.72 0.67 -14.82
CA ALA A 177 -3.97 0.89 -16.05
C ALA A 177 -3.00 -0.27 -16.33
N GLY A 178 -2.30 -0.77 -15.31
CA GLY A 178 -1.40 -1.92 -15.43
C GLY A 178 -2.08 -3.25 -15.78
N PHE A 179 -3.39 -3.38 -15.52
CA PHE A 179 -4.21 -4.55 -15.83
C PHE A 179 -5.22 -4.32 -16.95
N ASN A 180 -5.06 -3.27 -17.76
CA ASN A 180 -6.01 -2.91 -18.82
C ASN A 180 -6.25 -3.99 -19.90
N SER A 181 -5.36 -4.97 -20.00
CA SER A 181 -5.41 -6.08 -20.96
C SER A 181 -5.89 -7.39 -20.32
N THR A 182 -6.24 -7.36 -19.03
CA THR A 182 -6.68 -8.54 -18.27
C THR A 182 -8.17 -8.46 -18.00
N TYR A 183 -8.91 -9.42 -18.53
CA TYR A 183 -10.34 -9.59 -18.30
C TYR A 183 -10.60 -10.47 -17.08
N PHE A 184 -11.61 -10.09 -16.31
CA PHE A 184 -12.03 -10.78 -15.10
C PHE A 184 -13.54 -11.00 -15.13
N TYR A 185 -13.99 -12.22 -14.84
CA TYR A 185 -15.39 -12.62 -15.04
C TYR A 185 -16.35 -11.90 -14.09
N SER A 186 -16.08 -11.97 -12.79
CA SER A 186 -16.89 -11.29 -11.78
C SER A 186 -16.09 -10.99 -10.51
N GLU A 187 -16.37 -9.84 -9.90
CA GLU A 187 -15.76 -9.40 -8.65
C GLU A 187 -16.82 -9.04 -7.61
N PRO A 188 -16.62 -9.38 -6.33
CA PRO A 188 -17.44 -8.85 -5.26
C PRO A 188 -17.18 -7.33 -5.08
N LEU A 189 -18.21 -6.61 -4.65
CA LEU A 189 -18.10 -5.19 -4.32
C LEU A 189 -17.21 -5.03 -3.08
N ALA A 190 -15.94 -4.73 -3.28
CA ALA A 190 -14.90 -4.75 -2.24
C ALA A 190 -15.20 -3.84 -1.04
N PHE A 191 -15.93 -2.73 -1.26
CA PHE A 191 -16.31 -1.81 -0.19
C PHE A 191 -17.40 -2.36 0.75
N LEU A 192 -18.13 -3.43 0.37
CA LEU A 192 -19.15 -4.02 1.23
C LEU A 192 -18.57 -4.66 2.48
N THR A 193 -17.37 -5.25 2.39
CA THR A 193 -16.71 -5.88 3.53
C THR A 193 -16.45 -4.88 4.66
N PRO A 194 -15.69 -3.79 4.45
CA PRO A 194 -15.44 -2.82 5.52
C PRO A 194 -16.72 -2.08 5.94
N LEU A 195 -17.68 -1.89 5.03
CA LEU A 195 -18.98 -1.30 5.37
C LEU A 195 -19.72 -2.19 6.38
N THR A 196 -19.78 -3.49 6.13
CA THR A 196 -20.47 -4.43 7.03
C THR A 196 -19.82 -4.47 8.40
N VAL A 197 -18.49 -4.47 8.47
CA VAL A 197 -17.78 -4.36 9.76
C VAL A 197 -18.18 -3.08 10.49
N SER A 198 -18.22 -1.94 9.79
CA SER A 198 -18.62 -0.66 10.39
C SER A 198 -20.07 -0.71 10.92
N LEU A 199 -21.01 -1.31 10.17
CA LEU A 199 -22.41 -1.43 10.57
C LEU A 199 -22.58 -2.34 11.80
N VAL A 200 -21.82 -3.44 11.88
CA VAL A 200 -21.81 -4.30 13.06
C VAL A 200 -21.31 -3.54 14.28
N PHE A 201 -20.29 -2.68 14.14
CA PHE A 201 -19.82 -1.86 15.26
C PHE A 201 -20.78 -0.73 15.63
N ALA A 202 -21.50 -0.16 14.66
CA ALA A 202 -22.48 0.89 14.91
C ALA A 202 -23.73 0.36 15.63
N TYR A 203 -24.21 -0.84 15.27
CA TYR A 203 -25.52 -1.34 15.69
C TYR A 203 -25.50 -2.68 16.43
N GLY A 204 -24.51 -3.54 16.17
CA GLY A 204 -24.42 -4.89 16.74
C GLY A 204 -23.53 -4.99 17.99
N ALA A 205 -22.43 -4.25 18.05
CA ALA A 205 -21.45 -4.34 19.13
C ALA A 205 -22.05 -4.14 20.54
N PRO A 206 -23.00 -3.21 20.79
CA PRO A 206 -23.63 -3.08 22.10
C PRO A 206 -24.34 -4.36 22.59
N ALA A 207 -24.89 -5.17 21.67
CA ALA A 207 -25.56 -6.42 21.99
C ALA A 207 -24.60 -7.63 22.08
N LEU A 208 -23.47 -7.57 21.38
CA LEU A 208 -22.48 -8.66 21.31
C LEU A 208 -21.48 -8.64 22.48
N GLY A 209 -21.37 -7.52 23.20
CA GLY A 209 -20.44 -7.36 24.32
C GLY A 209 -18.97 -7.25 23.88
N SER A 210 -18.05 -7.63 24.76
CA SER A 210 -16.60 -7.56 24.55
C SER A 210 -15.99 -8.85 24.00
N ALA A 211 -16.79 -9.91 23.84
CA ALA A 211 -16.30 -11.22 23.40
C ALA A 211 -15.76 -11.14 21.97
N ARG A 212 -14.44 -11.28 21.83
CA ARG A 212 -13.73 -11.18 20.54
C ARG A 212 -14.29 -12.11 19.46
N PRO A 213 -14.55 -13.41 19.71
CA PRO A 213 -15.10 -14.30 18.69
C PRO A 213 -16.48 -13.86 18.19
N SER A 214 -17.32 -13.31 19.07
CA SER A 214 -18.66 -12.81 18.71
C SER A 214 -18.57 -11.59 17.80
N LEU A 215 -17.71 -10.63 18.15
CA LEU A 215 -17.48 -9.43 17.34
C LEU A 215 -16.88 -9.77 15.97
N LEU A 216 -15.84 -10.62 15.92
CA LEU A 216 -15.24 -11.08 14.67
C LEU A 216 -16.22 -11.87 13.81
N GLY A 217 -16.94 -12.83 14.41
CA GLY A 217 -17.90 -13.67 13.71
C GLY A 217 -19.03 -12.85 13.10
N ALA A 218 -19.59 -11.90 13.85
CA ALA A 218 -20.63 -11.01 13.35
C ALA A 218 -20.10 -10.07 12.25
N SER A 219 -18.93 -9.46 12.45
CA SER A 219 -18.35 -8.52 11.47
C SER A 219 -17.88 -9.22 10.19
N VAL A 220 -16.96 -10.17 10.30
CA VAL A 220 -16.32 -10.82 9.14
C VAL A 220 -17.25 -11.85 8.52
N GLY A 221 -17.94 -12.66 9.35
CA GLY A 221 -18.92 -13.63 8.86
C GLY A 221 -20.13 -12.94 8.24
N GLY A 222 -20.61 -11.85 8.84
CA GLY A 222 -21.67 -11.01 8.25
C GLY A 222 -21.25 -10.38 6.93
N ALA A 223 -20.01 -9.87 6.83
CA ALA A 223 -19.48 -9.32 5.59
C ALA A 223 -19.40 -10.36 4.46
N LEU A 224 -18.90 -11.57 4.77
CA LEU A 224 -18.86 -12.66 3.82
C LEU A 224 -20.27 -13.09 3.40
N GLY A 225 -21.18 -13.26 4.38
CA GLY A 225 -22.57 -13.60 4.13
C GLY A 225 -23.29 -12.60 3.23
N LEU A 226 -23.15 -11.29 3.50
CA LEU A 226 -23.73 -10.24 2.65
C LEU A 226 -23.17 -10.30 1.23
N THR A 227 -21.86 -10.48 1.10
CA THR A 227 -21.21 -10.58 -0.22
C THR A 227 -21.73 -11.78 -1.00
N LEU A 228 -21.89 -12.94 -0.36
CA LEU A 228 -22.46 -14.14 -0.99
C LEU A 228 -23.92 -13.94 -1.41
N VAL A 229 -24.74 -13.28 -0.58
CA VAL A 229 -26.13 -12.95 -0.92
C VAL A 229 -26.17 -12.03 -2.15
N VAL A 230 -25.33 -10.99 -2.19
CA VAL A 230 -25.23 -10.10 -3.36
C VAL A 230 -24.82 -10.88 -4.60
N GLY A 231 -23.79 -11.74 -4.50
CA GLY A 231 -23.36 -12.59 -5.61
C GLY A 231 -24.46 -13.54 -6.11
N LEU A 232 -25.25 -14.12 -5.20
CA LEU A 232 -26.37 -14.99 -5.54
C LEU A 232 -27.47 -14.21 -6.29
N LEU A 233 -27.84 -13.03 -5.79
CA LEU A 233 -28.90 -12.20 -6.37
C LEU A 233 -28.51 -11.64 -7.74
N THR A 234 -27.23 -11.38 -7.99
CA THR A 234 -26.74 -10.88 -9.28
C THR A 234 -26.34 -11.98 -10.25
N GLY A 235 -26.36 -13.25 -9.83
CA GLY A 235 -25.86 -14.37 -10.63
C GLY A 235 -24.34 -14.35 -10.86
N ALA A 236 -23.59 -13.58 -10.05
CA ALA A 236 -22.16 -13.36 -10.21
C ALA A 236 -21.27 -14.39 -9.50
N LEU A 237 -21.86 -15.40 -8.83
CA LEU A 237 -21.12 -16.43 -8.11
C LEU A 237 -20.26 -17.27 -9.06
N SER A 238 -18.95 -17.06 -8.96
CA SER A 238 -17.91 -17.78 -9.69
C SER A 238 -16.81 -18.19 -8.72
N THR A 239 -15.89 -19.05 -9.15
CA THR A 239 -14.71 -19.41 -8.34
C THR A 239 -13.90 -18.18 -7.96
N SER A 240 -13.71 -17.24 -8.90
CA SER A 240 -13.00 -15.98 -8.64
C SER A 240 -13.76 -15.09 -7.65
N TYR A 241 -15.08 -15.01 -7.77
CA TYR A 241 -15.91 -14.25 -6.84
C TYR A 241 -15.78 -14.77 -5.41
N LEU A 242 -15.90 -16.09 -5.22
CA LEU A 242 -15.78 -16.73 -3.91
C LEU A 242 -14.37 -16.55 -3.32
N PHE A 243 -13.34 -16.71 -4.16
CA PHE A 243 -11.95 -16.52 -3.74
C PHE A 243 -11.66 -15.08 -3.31
N LEU A 244 -12.07 -14.08 -4.10
CA LEU A 244 -11.94 -12.66 -3.71
C LEU A 244 -12.73 -12.36 -2.43
N SER A 245 -13.94 -12.90 -2.29
CA SER A 245 -14.78 -12.68 -1.11
C SER A 245 -14.10 -13.19 0.16
N LEU A 246 -13.48 -14.37 0.09
CA LEU A 246 -12.70 -14.94 1.19
C LEU A 246 -11.45 -14.10 1.50
N LEU A 247 -10.73 -13.64 0.48
CA LEU A 247 -9.53 -12.82 0.70
C LEU A 247 -9.87 -11.45 1.28
N TYR A 248 -10.96 -10.80 0.82
CA TYR A 248 -11.44 -9.54 1.41
C TYR A 248 -11.90 -9.73 2.86
N ALA A 249 -12.62 -10.81 3.16
CA ALA A 249 -12.97 -11.17 4.53
C ALA A 249 -11.71 -11.41 5.39
N GLY A 250 -10.67 -12.05 4.83
CA GLY A 250 -9.37 -12.25 5.48
C GLY A 250 -8.66 -10.94 5.80
N ILE A 251 -8.63 -9.98 4.86
CA ILE A 251 -8.08 -8.63 5.11
C ILE A 251 -8.82 -7.96 6.27
N ALA A 252 -10.16 -7.96 6.22
CA ALA A 252 -10.97 -7.37 7.28
C ALA A 252 -10.75 -8.03 8.64
N ALA A 253 -10.63 -9.36 8.69
CA ALA A 253 -10.30 -10.10 9.91
C ALA A 253 -8.95 -9.68 10.48
N LEU A 254 -7.90 -9.62 9.65
CA LEU A 254 -6.56 -9.24 10.09
C LEU A 254 -6.51 -7.78 10.57
N THR A 255 -7.14 -6.85 9.85
CA THR A 255 -7.22 -5.45 10.25
C THR A 255 -7.98 -5.29 11.57
N LEU A 256 -9.14 -5.94 11.70
CA LEU A 256 -9.96 -5.87 12.90
C LEU A 256 -9.26 -6.49 14.11
N GLN A 257 -8.65 -7.67 13.94
CA GLN A 257 -7.85 -8.31 14.98
C GLN A 257 -6.66 -7.45 15.42
N SER A 258 -6.00 -6.77 14.46
CA SER A 258 -4.89 -5.86 14.75
C SER A 258 -5.36 -4.64 15.55
N LEU A 259 -6.51 -4.05 15.19
CA LEU A 259 -7.13 -2.98 15.98
C LEU A 259 -7.44 -3.43 17.41
N PHE A 260 -8.07 -4.60 17.58
CA PHE A 260 -8.39 -5.16 18.90
C PHE A 260 -7.15 -5.34 19.80
N LYS A 261 -6.04 -5.75 19.18
CA LYS A 261 -4.82 -6.01 19.90
C LYS A 261 -4.08 -4.74 20.28
N PHE A 262 -3.94 -3.82 19.34
CA PHE A 262 -2.99 -2.71 19.48
C PHE A 262 -3.64 -1.38 19.83
N VAL A 263 -4.92 -1.16 19.51
CA VAL A 263 -5.62 0.10 19.80
C VAL A 263 -6.37 0.01 21.12
N LYS A 264 -5.92 0.75 22.13
CA LYS A 264 -6.51 0.72 23.49
C LYS A 264 -7.20 2.01 23.91
N SER A 265 -7.02 3.10 23.17
CA SER A 265 -7.68 4.38 23.43
C SER A 265 -8.10 5.10 22.16
N ASP A 266 -9.04 6.04 22.28
CA ASP A 266 -9.50 6.88 21.16
C ASP A 266 -8.44 7.88 20.65
N SER A 267 -7.38 8.10 21.42
CA SER A 267 -6.26 8.96 21.06
C SER A 267 -5.26 8.31 20.10
N GLU A 268 -5.33 6.99 19.93
CA GLU A 268 -4.42 6.28 19.03
C GLU A 268 -4.86 6.43 17.57
N SER A 269 -3.93 6.88 16.73
CA SER A 269 -4.21 7.09 15.31
C SER A 269 -4.38 5.77 14.56
N THR A 270 -5.50 5.62 13.85
CA THR A 270 -5.83 4.39 13.11
C THR A 270 -5.49 4.44 11.62
N HIS A 271 -4.93 5.55 11.12
CA HIS A 271 -4.63 5.76 9.69
C HIS A 271 -3.73 4.69 9.05
N LEU A 272 -2.80 4.09 9.81
CA LEU A 272 -1.95 3.02 9.31
C LEU A 272 -2.72 1.70 9.10
N TYR A 273 -3.78 1.45 9.88
CA TYR A 273 -4.67 0.30 9.65
C TYR A 273 -5.52 0.50 8.40
N MET A 274 -5.99 1.74 8.16
CA MET A 274 -6.68 2.10 6.91
C MET A 274 -5.75 1.90 5.69
N LEU A 275 -4.51 2.39 5.76
CA LEU A 275 -3.51 2.17 4.72
C LEU A 275 -3.25 0.67 4.51
N GLY A 276 -2.99 -0.06 5.60
CA GLY A 276 -2.72 -1.50 5.54
C GLY A 276 -3.85 -2.29 4.89
N TYR A 277 -5.11 -1.95 5.19
CA TYR A 277 -6.28 -2.55 4.55
C TYR A 277 -6.27 -2.30 3.03
N VAL A 278 -6.12 -1.03 2.61
CA VAL A 278 -6.16 -0.66 1.18
C VAL A 278 -4.99 -1.27 0.41
N VAL A 279 -3.80 -1.32 1.01
CA VAL A 279 -2.63 -2.00 0.45
C VAL A 279 -2.93 -3.48 0.26
N ALA A 280 -3.41 -4.17 1.29
CA ALA A 280 -3.75 -5.58 1.21
C ALA A 280 -4.84 -5.85 0.16
N TYR A 281 -5.84 -4.98 0.05
CA TYR A 281 -6.84 -5.00 -1.01
C TYR A 281 -6.19 -4.98 -2.41
N PHE A 282 -5.25 -4.07 -2.67
CA PHE A 282 -4.55 -4.02 -3.95
C PHE A 282 -3.72 -5.27 -4.22
N TYR A 283 -3.02 -5.80 -3.21
CA TYR A 283 -2.27 -7.05 -3.34
C TYR A 283 -3.17 -8.23 -3.67
N VAL A 284 -4.29 -8.40 -2.96
CA VAL A 284 -5.28 -9.45 -3.21
C VAL A 284 -5.87 -9.33 -4.61
N LYS A 285 -6.20 -8.10 -5.03
CA LYS A 285 -6.74 -7.83 -6.36
C LYS A 285 -5.71 -8.17 -7.44
N ALA A 286 -4.48 -7.66 -7.32
CA ALA A 286 -3.40 -7.96 -8.26
C ALA A 286 -3.08 -9.46 -8.32
N LEU A 287 -2.99 -10.13 -7.17
CA LEU A 287 -2.77 -11.57 -7.10
C LEU A 287 -3.87 -12.32 -7.84
N THR A 288 -5.14 -11.93 -7.65
CA THR A 288 -6.22 -12.68 -8.29
C THR A 288 -6.30 -12.40 -9.79
N PHE A 289 -6.06 -11.16 -10.23
CA PHE A 289 -5.92 -10.85 -11.65
C PHE A 289 -4.78 -11.65 -12.30
N PHE A 290 -3.67 -11.84 -11.57
CA PHE A 290 -2.55 -12.65 -12.05
C PHE A 290 -2.88 -14.15 -12.13
N VAL A 291 -3.58 -14.70 -11.14
CA VAL A 291 -3.87 -16.15 -11.07
C VAL A 291 -5.08 -16.56 -11.91
N MET A 292 -6.09 -15.69 -12.00
CA MET A 292 -7.41 -16.02 -12.58
C MET A 292 -7.84 -15.09 -13.71
N GLY A 293 -7.06 -14.06 -14.04
CA GLY A 293 -7.33 -13.18 -15.16
C GLY A 293 -7.05 -13.85 -16.51
N SER A 294 -7.77 -13.40 -17.54
CA SER A 294 -7.60 -13.88 -18.92
C SER A 294 -7.23 -12.72 -19.84
N TYR A 295 -6.36 -12.96 -20.82
CA TYR A 295 -6.10 -12.00 -21.91
C TYR A 295 -7.11 -12.13 -23.06
N VAL A 296 -7.97 -13.16 -23.01
CA VAL A 296 -9.07 -13.37 -23.95
C VAL A 296 -10.37 -12.91 -23.27
N PRO A 297 -11.19 -12.06 -23.92
CA PRO A 297 -12.50 -11.68 -23.40
C PRO A 297 -13.38 -12.91 -23.18
N TYR A 298 -14.18 -12.91 -22.11
CA TYR A 298 -15.15 -13.97 -21.88
C TYR A 298 -16.29 -13.87 -22.91
N GLU A 299 -16.53 -14.95 -23.66
CA GLU A 299 -17.64 -15.01 -24.62
C GLU A 299 -18.98 -14.93 -23.87
N ALA A 300 -19.88 -14.08 -24.36
CA ALA A 300 -21.25 -14.08 -23.88
C ALA A 300 -21.91 -15.38 -24.36
N VAL A 301 -22.39 -16.21 -23.43
CA VAL A 301 -23.20 -17.39 -23.78
C VAL A 301 -24.48 -16.88 -24.43
N GLU A 302 -24.60 -17.02 -25.75
CA GLU A 302 -25.85 -16.76 -26.46
C GLU A 302 -26.89 -17.76 -25.92
N VAL A 303 -27.87 -17.25 -25.17
CA VAL A 303 -29.00 -18.07 -24.73
C VAL A 303 -29.80 -18.46 -25.98
N PRO A 304 -29.95 -19.76 -26.31
CA PRO A 304 -30.72 -20.18 -27.45
C PRO A 304 -32.14 -19.61 -27.37
N VAL A 305 -32.57 -18.97 -28.45
CA VAL A 305 -33.87 -18.27 -28.55
C VAL A 305 -35.06 -19.21 -28.27
N GLU A 306 -34.87 -20.53 -28.33
CA GLU A 306 -35.89 -21.54 -28.07
C GLU A 306 -36.41 -21.63 -26.62
N SER A 307 -35.71 -21.07 -25.62
CA SER A 307 -36.21 -21.08 -24.23
C SER A 307 -37.05 -19.84 -23.86
N ARG A 308 -37.35 -18.95 -24.83
CA ARG A 308 -38.35 -17.87 -24.67
C ARG A 308 -39.68 -18.29 -25.30
N LYS A 309 -40.30 -19.32 -24.76
CA LYS A 309 -41.72 -19.63 -24.99
C LYS A 309 -42.41 -19.89 -23.67
#